data_AF-A0AAE9F2C5-F1
#
_entry.id   AF-A0AAE9F2C5-F1
#
_cell.length_a   1.000
_cell.length_b   1.000
_cell.length_c   1.000
_cell.angle_alpha   90.00
_cell.angle_beta   90.00
_cell.angle_gamma   90.00
#
_symmetry.space_group_name_H-M   'P 1'
#
loop_
_entity.id
_entity.type
_entity.pdbx_description
1 polymer ?
#
loop_
_entity_poly.entity_id
_entity_poly.type
_entity_poly.pdbx_seq_one_letter_code
_entity_poly.pdbx_strand_id
1 'polypeptide(L)'
;MKFYIFLLSLNLAISENGFFGSQCDEGCVFAETVVITSESIKNFPSNCSRICANLEFNDNSNLSEIELLPMFQNLKELFGSLKFVNTNFESASFLASLAVIECDSGGFFKFENNQNMKEIGMKSLIRCVCDFEVSLAPKLEKLNFPLLKNFTHSSGNISQVEMSISNVSSNFCITFQEMQHFMMNENLFLKNFTGHFCKQPGKYCADVCEIESSNIYFRCEIMSGSIVVNSENQLISDALNTVKWIFGNLKIENTNMTKFHVLNSLEYVVSLDNSNAIEIVGNRELVEISIPNLKRVQTNQKRWLQIQGNNEKLTDFVIEQDQFCKTLTNYNGENQFVSEIDGKICDQQNSGGSNFGIIRISIIFIFSFFFTN
;
A
#
# COMPACT_ATOMS: atom_id res chain seq x y z
N MET A 1 37.42 15.00 -41.12
CA MET A 1 36.35 15.94 -40.73
C MET A 1 35.32 15.12 -39.95
N LYS A 2 35.38 15.14 -38.61
CA LYS A 2 34.49 14.35 -37.75
C LYS A 2 33.21 15.16 -37.51
N PHE A 3 32.07 14.66 -37.98
CA PHE A 3 30.75 15.20 -37.65
C PHE A 3 30.37 14.70 -36.26
N TYR A 4 30.29 15.60 -35.29
CA TYR A 4 29.62 15.34 -34.03
C TYR A 4 28.14 15.67 -34.22
N ILE A 5 27.29 14.63 -34.20
CA ILE A 5 25.84 14.80 -34.09
C ILE A 5 25.55 15.07 -32.62
N PHE A 6 25.24 16.32 -32.30
CA PHE A 6 24.68 16.69 -31.00
C PHE A 6 23.23 16.22 -30.97
N LEU A 7 22.95 15.12 -30.25
CA LEU A 7 21.60 14.76 -29.86
C LEU A 7 21.15 15.75 -28.78
N LEU A 8 20.43 16.79 -29.22
CA LEU A 8 19.61 17.61 -28.33
C LEU A 8 18.45 16.74 -27.86
N SER A 9 18.57 16.20 -26.64
CA SER A 9 17.43 15.69 -25.89
C SER A 9 16.50 16.87 -25.63
N LEU A 10 15.38 16.93 -26.33
CA LEU A 10 14.30 17.86 -26.04
C LEU A 10 13.64 17.39 -24.73
N ASN A 11 14.06 17.94 -23.59
CA ASN A 11 13.26 17.86 -22.38
C ASN A 11 12.01 18.71 -22.62
N LEU A 12 10.92 18.08 -23.04
CA LEU A 12 9.59 18.68 -22.91
C LEU A 12 9.26 18.72 -21.43
N ALA A 13 9.70 19.76 -20.75
CA ALA A 13 9.03 20.21 -19.54
C ALA A 13 7.60 20.54 -19.97
N ILE A 14 6.65 19.65 -19.66
CA ILE A 14 5.23 20.01 -19.69
C ILE A 14 5.12 21.10 -18.64
N SER A 15 4.99 22.35 -19.06
CA SER A 15 4.69 23.44 -18.12
C SER A 15 3.44 23.05 -17.35
N GLU A 16 3.36 23.32 -16.05
CA GLU A 16 2.17 23.07 -15.21
C GLU A 16 0.88 23.67 -15.84
N ASN A 17 1.02 24.78 -16.58
CA ASN A 17 -0.04 25.36 -17.43
C ASN A 17 -0.65 24.40 -18.48
N GLY A 18 0.13 23.42 -18.96
CA GLY A 18 -0.30 22.38 -19.90
C GLY A 18 -1.04 21.23 -19.23
N PHE A 19 -0.76 20.95 -17.94
CA PHE A 19 -1.54 19.97 -17.19
C PHE A 19 -2.96 20.47 -16.98
N PHE A 20 -3.16 21.64 -16.38
CA PHE A 20 -4.51 22.18 -16.13
C PHE A 20 -5.30 22.49 -17.41
N GLY A 21 -4.66 23.11 -18.42
CA GLY A 21 -5.32 23.47 -19.68
C GLY A 21 -5.83 22.28 -20.50
N SER A 22 -5.37 21.05 -20.21
CA SER A 22 -5.85 19.82 -20.86
C SER A 22 -6.99 19.13 -20.12
N GLN A 23 -7.27 19.50 -18.86
CA GLN A 23 -8.17 18.77 -17.96
C GLN A 23 -9.45 19.54 -17.60
N CYS A 24 -9.41 20.87 -17.66
CA CYS A 24 -10.53 21.74 -17.28
C CYS A 24 -10.86 22.81 -18.32
N ASP A 25 -12.13 23.19 -18.38
CA ASP A 25 -12.58 24.39 -19.08
C ASP A 25 -11.94 25.64 -18.44
N GLU A 26 -11.67 26.68 -19.24
CA GLU A 26 -11.00 27.91 -18.78
C GLU A 26 -11.69 28.54 -17.56
N GLY A 27 -13.03 28.48 -17.49
CA GLY A 27 -13.82 29.02 -16.37
C GLY A 27 -13.79 28.19 -15.08
N CYS A 28 -13.19 27.00 -15.11
CA CYS A 28 -13.06 26.10 -13.96
C CYS A 28 -11.60 25.95 -13.49
N VAL A 29 -10.70 26.75 -14.06
CA VAL A 29 -9.34 26.93 -13.55
C VAL A 29 -9.37 28.05 -12.51
N PHE A 30 -8.99 27.75 -11.27
CA PHE A 30 -9.04 28.75 -10.19
C PHE A 30 -7.71 29.52 -10.05
N ALA A 31 -6.60 28.80 -9.94
CA ALA A 31 -5.22 29.32 -9.97
C ALA A 31 -4.22 28.15 -9.91
N GLU A 32 -2.94 28.40 -10.26
CA GLU A 32 -1.88 27.40 -10.10
C GLU A 32 -1.74 26.95 -8.65
N THR A 33 -1.53 27.87 -7.69
CA THR A 33 -1.54 27.57 -6.24
C THR A 33 -2.30 28.64 -5.48
N VAL A 34 -3.23 28.24 -4.61
CA VAL A 34 -4.11 29.17 -3.88
C VAL A 34 -4.32 28.76 -2.43
N VAL A 35 -4.03 29.70 -1.52
CA VAL A 35 -4.35 29.57 -0.10
C VAL A 35 -5.80 29.99 0.12
N ILE A 36 -6.62 29.09 0.69
CA ILE A 36 -8.04 29.31 0.89
C ILE A 36 -8.30 30.24 2.09
N THR A 37 -8.74 31.44 1.76
CA THR A 37 -9.14 32.53 2.67
C THR A 37 -10.46 33.13 2.21
N SER A 38 -11.10 33.93 3.08
CA SER A 38 -12.32 34.68 2.77
C SER A 38 -12.19 35.62 1.56
N GLU A 39 -10.96 36.02 1.20
CA GLU A 39 -10.71 36.82 -0.01
C GLU A 39 -10.58 35.94 -1.24
N SER A 40 -9.68 34.95 -1.21
CA SER A 40 -9.43 34.07 -2.37
C SER A 40 -10.69 33.32 -2.81
N ILE A 41 -11.50 32.83 -1.85
CA ILE A 41 -12.66 32.00 -2.14
C ILE A 41 -13.76 32.75 -2.91
N LYS A 42 -13.72 34.08 -2.95
CA LYS A 42 -14.67 34.90 -3.73
C LYS A 42 -14.59 34.61 -5.23
N ASN A 43 -13.40 34.23 -5.70
CA ASN A 43 -13.15 33.89 -7.10
C ASN A 43 -13.25 32.38 -7.37
N PHE A 44 -13.65 31.58 -6.37
CA PHE A 44 -13.76 30.13 -6.52
C PHE A 44 -14.90 29.78 -7.50
N PRO A 45 -14.66 28.94 -8.53
CA PRO A 45 -15.65 28.62 -9.55
C PRO A 45 -16.68 27.60 -9.03
N SER A 46 -17.54 28.06 -8.11
CA SER A 46 -18.52 27.24 -7.36
C SER A 46 -19.60 26.55 -8.21
N ASN A 47 -19.76 26.97 -9.47
CA ASN A 47 -20.64 26.35 -10.46
C ASN A 47 -20.00 25.15 -11.18
N CYS A 48 -18.68 24.95 -11.04
CA CYS A 48 -17.96 23.84 -11.65
C CYS A 48 -17.99 22.59 -10.76
N SER A 49 -18.21 21.43 -11.36
CA SER A 49 -18.06 20.14 -10.68
C SER A 49 -16.64 19.58 -10.75
N ARG A 50 -15.88 20.00 -11.76
CA ARG A 50 -14.45 19.71 -11.92
C ARG A 50 -13.68 21.03 -11.84
N ILE A 51 -12.65 21.09 -11.00
CA ILE A 51 -11.80 22.27 -10.85
C ILE A 51 -10.33 21.87 -11.02
N CYS A 52 -9.58 22.73 -11.70
CA CYS A 52 -8.13 22.63 -11.82
C CYS A 52 -7.46 23.67 -10.94
N ALA A 53 -6.78 23.22 -9.89
CA ALA A 53 -6.05 24.09 -8.94
C ALA A 53 -5.18 23.28 -7.99
N ASN A 54 -4.09 23.89 -7.50
CA ASN A 54 -3.46 23.43 -6.25
C ASN A 54 -4.08 24.20 -5.06
N LEU A 55 -4.93 23.51 -4.29
CA LEU A 55 -5.61 24.09 -3.13
C LEU A 55 -4.78 23.90 -1.86
N GLU A 56 -4.53 24.98 -1.14
CA GLU A 56 -3.84 24.97 0.15
C GLU A 56 -4.72 25.55 1.25
N PHE A 57 -4.88 24.78 2.31
CA PHE A 57 -5.44 25.21 3.58
C PHE A 57 -4.30 25.30 4.57
N ASN A 58 -3.98 26.49 5.04
CA ASN A 58 -2.94 26.69 6.06
C ASN A 58 -3.38 27.58 7.24
N ASP A 59 -2.42 28.03 8.05
CA ASP A 59 -2.60 28.91 9.20
C ASP A 59 -3.20 30.29 8.85
N ASN A 60 -3.17 30.69 7.57
CA ASN A 60 -3.85 31.90 7.07
C ASN A 60 -5.31 31.65 6.71
N SER A 61 -5.78 30.40 6.68
CA SER A 61 -7.17 30.07 6.36
C SER A 61 -8.08 30.55 7.48
N ASN A 62 -8.90 31.55 7.17
CA ASN A 62 -9.73 32.26 8.15
C ASN A 62 -11.23 31.91 8.07
N LEU A 63 -11.56 30.82 7.36
CA LEU A 63 -12.93 30.32 7.20
C LEU A 63 -13.11 29.06 8.05
N SER A 64 -14.28 28.91 8.66
CA SER A 64 -14.66 27.69 9.37
C SER A 64 -15.11 26.58 8.41
N GLU A 65 -15.14 25.32 8.89
CA GLU A 65 -15.64 24.18 8.10
C GLU A 65 -17.08 24.40 7.61
N ILE A 66 -17.92 25.09 8.40
CA ILE A 66 -19.31 25.42 8.06
C ILE A 66 -19.38 26.43 6.90
N GLU A 67 -18.49 27.42 6.89
CA GLU A 67 -18.40 28.41 5.80
C GLU A 67 -17.86 27.80 4.51
N LEU A 68 -16.96 26.80 4.61
CA LEU A 68 -16.39 26.10 3.46
C LEU A 68 -17.36 25.10 2.83
N LEU A 69 -18.21 24.45 3.63
CA LEU A 69 -19.15 23.43 3.16
C LEU A 69 -19.99 23.84 1.92
N PRO A 70 -20.71 24.98 1.89
CA PRO A 70 -21.48 25.37 0.72
C PRO A 70 -20.60 25.76 -0.48
N MET A 71 -19.34 26.17 -0.25
CA MET A 71 -18.43 26.54 -1.33
C MET A 71 -17.97 25.32 -2.12
N PHE A 72 -17.73 24.20 -1.45
CA PHE A 72 -17.20 22.98 -2.07
C PHE A 72 -18.25 21.91 -2.41
N GLN A 73 -19.52 22.10 -2.06
CA GLN A 73 -20.58 21.09 -2.23
C GLN A 73 -20.74 20.53 -3.67
N ASN A 74 -20.45 21.37 -4.67
CA ASN A 74 -20.54 21.00 -6.09
C ASN A 74 -19.27 20.34 -6.62
N LEU A 75 -18.13 20.53 -5.94
CA LEU A 75 -16.85 19.98 -6.34
C LEU A 75 -16.88 18.45 -6.22
N LYS A 76 -16.66 17.78 -7.35
CA LYS A 76 -16.59 16.32 -7.50
C LYS A 76 -15.20 15.85 -7.93
N GLU A 77 -14.48 16.66 -8.71
CA GLU A 77 -13.18 16.29 -9.24
C GLU A 77 -12.19 17.45 -9.10
N LEU A 78 -11.03 17.17 -8.51
CA LEU A 78 -9.93 18.11 -8.38
C LEU A 78 -8.74 17.59 -9.19
N PHE A 79 -8.32 18.37 -10.17
CA PHE A 79 -7.05 18.15 -10.86
C PHE A 79 -6.03 19.14 -10.30
N GLY A 80 -5.03 18.62 -9.60
CA GLY A 80 -4.05 19.38 -8.83
C GLY A 80 -3.91 18.91 -7.39
N SER A 81 -2.99 19.55 -6.68
CA SER A 81 -2.63 19.24 -5.28
C SER A 81 -3.70 19.70 -4.30
N LEU A 82 -3.79 18.99 -3.18
CA LEU A 82 -4.65 19.35 -2.04
C LEU A 82 -3.84 19.25 -0.75
N LYS A 83 -3.58 20.39 -0.11
CA LYS A 83 -2.69 20.49 1.06
C LYS A 83 -3.41 21.11 2.25
N PHE A 84 -3.22 20.52 3.42
CA PHE A 84 -3.66 21.02 4.71
C PHE A 84 -2.45 21.10 5.63
N VAL A 85 -1.98 22.31 5.95
CA VAL A 85 -0.72 22.53 6.69
C VAL A 85 -0.94 23.49 7.84
N ASN A 86 -0.69 23.10 9.09
CA ASN A 86 -0.87 23.99 10.27
C ASN A 86 -2.31 24.50 10.45
N THR A 87 -3.33 23.76 10.00
CA THR A 87 -4.72 24.21 10.11
C THR A 87 -5.31 23.93 11.49
N ASN A 88 -6.38 24.66 11.82
CA ASN A 88 -7.19 24.44 13.03
C ASN A 88 -8.42 23.55 12.79
N PHE A 89 -8.57 22.98 11.60
CA PHE A 89 -9.71 22.12 11.26
C PHE A 89 -9.69 20.83 12.09
N GLU A 90 -10.88 20.40 12.50
CA GLU A 90 -11.11 19.08 13.09
C GLU A 90 -11.44 18.04 12.03
N SER A 91 -11.94 18.48 10.86
CA SER A 91 -12.21 17.62 9.71
C SER A 91 -12.02 18.30 8.35
N ALA A 92 -11.83 17.49 7.30
CA ALA A 92 -11.98 17.93 5.91
C ALA A 92 -13.35 17.51 5.31
N SER A 93 -14.34 17.24 6.16
CA SER A 93 -15.68 16.76 5.74
C SER A 93 -16.45 17.76 4.87
N PHE A 94 -16.04 19.03 4.84
CA PHE A 94 -16.57 19.99 3.87
C PHE A 94 -16.21 19.65 2.41
N LEU A 95 -15.25 18.74 2.18
CA LEU A 95 -14.92 18.13 0.89
C LEU A 95 -15.55 16.74 0.70
N ALA A 96 -16.56 16.35 1.49
CA ALA A 96 -17.15 15.02 1.43
C ALA A 96 -17.78 14.66 0.07
N SER A 97 -18.06 15.64 -0.80
CA SER A 97 -18.55 15.44 -2.17
C SER A 97 -17.46 15.10 -3.19
N LEU A 98 -16.18 15.36 -2.86
CA LEU A 98 -15.06 15.16 -3.77
C LEU A 98 -14.84 13.66 -3.99
N ALA A 99 -14.90 13.23 -5.24
CA ALA A 99 -14.82 11.84 -5.66
C ALA A 99 -13.49 11.48 -6.31
N VAL A 100 -12.84 12.46 -6.99
CA VAL A 100 -11.58 12.25 -7.70
C VAL A 100 -10.59 13.34 -7.32
N ILE A 101 -9.35 12.92 -7.01
CA ILE A 101 -8.18 13.80 -6.95
C ILE A 101 -7.13 13.24 -7.90
N GLU A 102 -6.62 14.06 -8.80
CA GLU A 102 -5.57 13.68 -9.75
C GLU A 102 -4.51 14.78 -9.80
N CYS A 103 -3.32 14.47 -9.28
CA CYS A 103 -2.19 15.37 -9.25
C CYS A 103 -1.41 15.30 -10.57
N ASP A 104 -0.66 16.34 -10.85
CA ASP A 104 0.41 16.32 -11.83
C ASP A 104 1.67 15.63 -11.26
N SER A 105 2.70 15.53 -12.11
CA SER A 105 4.00 14.98 -11.71
C SER A 105 4.63 15.83 -10.60
N GLY A 106 4.52 15.36 -9.35
CA GLY A 106 5.05 16.05 -8.17
C GLY A 106 3.99 16.78 -7.33
N GLY A 107 2.70 16.66 -7.69
CA GLY A 107 1.60 17.13 -6.85
C GLY A 107 1.34 16.20 -5.66
N PHE A 108 0.78 16.75 -4.58
CA PHE A 108 0.58 16.05 -3.30
C PHE A 108 -0.85 16.19 -2.78
N PHE A 109 -1.36 15.11 -2.19
CA PHE A 109 -2.51 15.15 -1.30
C PHE A 109 -2.01 15.00 0.15
N LYS A 110 -1.92 16.10 0.90
CA LYS A 110 -1.17 16.12 2.17
C LYS A 110 -1.93 16.75 3.33
N PHE A 111 -1.80 16.14 4.50
CA PHE A 111 -2.16 16.70 5.81
C PHE A 111 -0.93 16.73 6.71
N GLU A 112 -0.39 17.92 6.98
CA GLU A 112 0.82 18.12 7.78
C GLU A 112 0.56 19.06 8.97
N ASN A 113 1.03 18.67 10.15
CA ASN A 113 1.01 19.50 11.36
C ASN A 113 -0.38 20.04 11.75
N ASN A 114 -1.43 19.24 11.56
CA ASN A 114 -2.81 19.63 11.88
C ASN A 114 -3.17 19.13 13.30
N GLN A 115 -2.94 19.97 14.30
CA GLN A 115 -3.02 19.62 15.73
C GLN A 115 -4.45 19.33 16.24
N ASN A 116 -5.47 19.75 15.50
CA ASN A 116 -6.88 19.58 15.88
C ASN A 116 -7.64 18.55 15.04
N MET A 117 -7.04 18.06 13.94
CA MET A 117 -7.68 17.12 13.02
C MET A 117 -8.03 15.82 13.74
N LYS A 118 -9.31 15.42 13.72
CA LYS A 118 -9.83 14.19 14.33
C LYS A 118 -10.19 13.14 13.29
N GLU A 119 -10.69 13.58 12.13
CA GLU A 119 -10.95 12.72 10.97
C GLU A 119 -10.67 13.46 9.66
N ILE A 120 -10.31 12.78 8.57
CA ILE A 120 -10.24 13.45 7.26
C ILE A 120 -11.65 13.56 6.64
N GLY A 121 -12.39 12.45 6.54
CA GLY A 121 -13.84 12.52 6.30
C GLY A 121 -14.28 12.69 4.84
N MET A 122 -13.41 12.47 3.85
CA MET A 122 -13.75 12.61 2.43
C MET A 122 -14.45 11.35 1.90
N LYS A 123 -15.71 11.16 2.32
CA LYS A 123 -16.46 9.91 2.17
C LYS A 123 -16.76 9.48 0.74
N SER A 124 -16.83 10.42 -0.20
CA SER A 124 -17.11 10.12 -1.61
C SER A 124 -15.86 9.81 -2.45
N LEU A 125 -14.66 9.99 -1.86
CA LEU A 125 -13.40 9.81 -2.59
C LEU A 125 -13.27 8.36 -3.05
N ILE A 126 -13.28 8.15 -4.37
CA ILE A 126 -13.20 6.83 -5.00
C ILE A 126 -11.89 6.62 -5.73
N ARG A 127 -11.26 7.71 -6.19
CA ARG A 127 -10.03 7.69 -6.96
C ARG A 127 -9.07 8.79 -6.51
N CYS A 128 -7.82 8.43 -6.25
CA CYS A 128 -6.76 9.36 -5.88
C CYS A 128 -5.49 8.99 -6.67
N VAL A 129 -5.01 9.91 -7.50
CA VAL A 129 -3.76 9.74 -8.24
C VAL A 129 -2.80 10.84 -7.80
N CYS A 130 -2.36 10.73 -6.56
CA CYS A 130 -1.47 11.64 -5.87
C CYS A 130 -0.70 10.84 -4.83
N ASP A 131 0.53 11.24 -4.54
CA ASP A 131 1.16 10.80 -3.29
C ASP A 131 0.35 11.36 -2.12
N PHE A 132 0.01 10.47 -1.19
CA PHE A 132 -0.82 10.77 -0.03
C PHE A 132 0.01 10.74 1.24
N GLU A 133 0.08 11.87 1.95
CA GLU A 133 0.83 11.96 3.20
C GLU A 133 -0.02 12.52 4.34
N VAL A 134 0.05 11.85 5.48
CA VAL A 134 -0.38 12.38 6.77
C VAL A 134 0.80 12.37 7.73
N SER A 135 1.14 13.53 8.27
CA SER A 135 2.21 13.68 9.25
C SER A 135 1.84 14.70 10.33
N LEU A 136 2.27 14.43 11.57
CA LEU A 136 2.11 15.36 12.71
C LEU A 136 0.64 15.74 12.98
N ALA A 137 -0.26 14.75 13.05
CA ALA A 137 -1.68 14.94 13.32
C ALA A 137 -2.11 14.15 14.58
N PRO A 138 -1.71 14.59 15.80
CA PRO A 138 -1.77 13.78 17.02
C PRO A 138 -3.18 13.47 17.52
N LYS A 139 -4.22 14.13 17.00
CA LYS A 139 -5.63 13.85 17.32
C LYS A 139 -6.35 13.06 16.25
N LEU A 140 -5.71 12.77 15.11
CA LEU A 140 -6.35 12.10 13.99
C LEU A 140 -6.60 10.64 14.35
N GLU A 141 -7.87 10.23 14.40
CA GLU A 141 -8.26 8.86 14.74
C GLU A 141 -8.72 8.05 13.52
N LYS A 142 -9.12 8.70 12.41
CA LYS A 142 -9.69 8.02 11.23
C LYS A 142 -9.38 8.74 9.92
N LEU A 143 -9.11 7.99 8.85
CA LEU A 143 -9.13 8.54 7.49
C LEU A 143 -10.56 8.78 7.02
N ASN A 144 -11.40 7.74 7.09
CA ASN A 144 -12.80 7.77 6.66
C ASN A 144 -12.92 7.96 5.13
N PHE A 145 -12.21 7.10 4.37
CA PHE A 145 -12.24 6.98 2.92
C PHE A 145 -12.89 5.65 2.47
N PRO A 146 -14.17 5.38 2.80
CA PRO A 146 -14.80 4.08 2.60
C PRO A 146 -14.87 3.61 1.14
N LEU A 147 -14.74 4.52 0.16
CA LEU A 147 -14.87 4.22 -1.26
C LEU A 147 -13.54 4.26 -2.02
N LEU A 148 -12.44 4.72 -1.40
CA LEU A 148 -11.17 4.94 -2.09
C LEU A 148 -10.50 3.62 -2.41
N LYS A 149 -10.44 3.27 -3.70
CA LYS A 149 -9.89 1.98 -4.17
C LYS A 149 -9.14 2.05 -5.48
N ASN A 150 -9.15 3.21 -6.15
CA ASN A 150 -8.51 3.38 -7.45
C ASN A 150 -7.37 4.40 -7.38
N PHE A 151 -6.17 3.97 -7.74
CA PHE A 151 -4.96 4.78 -7.76
C PHE A 151 -4.34 4.86 -9.16
N THR A 152 -5.13 4.59 -10.20
CA THR A 152 -4.67 4.53 -11.59
C THR A 152 -4.89 5.87 -12.30
N HIS A 153 -3.86 6.34 -13.02
CA HIS A 153 -3.93 7.53 -13.86
C HIS A 153 -4.97 7.36 -14.99
N SER A 154 -5.64 8.46 -15.34
CA SER A 154 -6.67 8.47 -16.39
C SER A 154 -6.06 8.27 -17.78
N SER A 155 -4.79 8.67 -17.94
CA SER A 155 -4.00 8.57 -19.17
C SER A 155 -3.42 7.17 -19.43
N GLY A 156 -3.53 6.23 -18.49
CA GLY A 156 -3.04 4.86 -18.62
C GLY A 156 -1.53 4.68 -18.42
N ASN A 157 -0.76 5.75 -18.21
CA ASN A 157 0.62 5.64 -17.74
C ASN A 157 0.62 5.15 -16.29
N ILE A 158 1.30 4.03 -16.03
CA ILE A 158 1.37 3.45 -14.69
C ILE A 158 2.40 4.24 -13.87
N SER A 159 1.94 5.22 -13.10
CA SER A 159 2.66 5.77 -11.97
C SER A 159 2.16 5.10 -10.70
N GLN A 160 3.03 4.38 -10.00
CA GLN A 160 2.71 3.96 -8.64
C GLN A 160 2.65 5.20 -7.75
N VAL A 161 1.63 5.30 -6.90
CA VAL A 161 1.50 6.36 -5.90
C VAL A 161 1.93 5.85 -4.53
N GLU A 162 2.53 6.70 -3.72
CA GLU A 162 2.93 6.39 -2.35
C GLU A 162 1.89 6.88 -1.35
N MET A 163 1.67 6.09 -0.30
CA MET A 163 0.91 6.50 0.88
C MET A 163 1.77 6.37 2.13
N SER A 164 1.80 7.45 2.92
CA SER A 164 2.53 7.53 4.19
C SER A 164 1.66 8.16 5.28
N ILE A 165 1.58 7.49 6.43
CA ILE A 165 0.86 7.96 7.62
C ILE A 165 1.77 7.80 8.82
N SER A 166 2.10 8.92 9.47
CA SER A 166 3.04 8.97 10.59
C SER A 166 2.65 10.00 11.63
N ASN A 167 3.06 9.79 12.88
CA ASN A 167 2.86 10.72 13.99
C ASN A 167 1.39 11.16 14.14
N VAL A 168 0.48 10.18 14.10
CA VAL A 168 -0.97 10.34 14.31
C VAL A 168 -1.37 9.92 15.74
N SER A 169 -2.66 10.02 16.09
CA SER A 169 -3.16 9.57 17.40
C SER A 169 -2.83 8.09 17.65
N SER A 170 -2.59 7.74 18.91
CA SER A 170 -2.49 6.33 19.33
C SER A 170 -3.79 5.54 19.15
N ASN A 171 -4.94 6.24 19.04
CA ASN A 171 -6.24 5.65 18.74
C ASN A 171 -6.51 5.57 17.23
N PHE A 172 -5.57 6.03 16.39
CA PHE A 172 -5.73 5.98 14.94
C PHE A 172 -5.92 4.55 14.47
N CYS A 173 -7.05 4.32 13.80
CA CYS A 173 -7.38 3.02 13.26
C CYS A 173 -7.84 3.08 11.81
N ILE A 174 -7.48 2.03 11.06
CA ILE A 174 -7.95 1.79 9.70
C ILE A 174 -8.94 0.63 9.70
N THR A 175 -10.02 0.73 8.92
CA THR A 175 -10.96 -0.39 8.77
C THR A 175 -10.38 -1.47 7.87
N PHE A 176 -10.87 -2.72 7.98
CA PHE A 176 -10.50 -3.78 7.04
C PHE A 176 -10.89 -3.39 5.61
N GLN A 177 -12.06 -2.80 5.41
CA GLN A 177 -12.53 -2.40 4.09
C GLN A 177 -11.58 -1.40 3.42
N GLU A 178 -11.18 -0.33 4.11
CA GLU A 178 -10.23 0.65 3.56
C GLU A 178 -8.88 -0.02 3.26
N MET A 179 -8.36 -0.84 4.17
CA MET A 179 -7.11 -1.55 3.94
C MET A 179 -7.18 -2.56 2.78
N GLN A 180 -8.30 -3.27 2.60
CA GLN A 180 -8.49 -4.17 1.45
C GLN A 180 -8.46 -3.38 0.15
N HIS A 181 -9.15 -2.24 0.08
CA HIS A 181 -9.10 -1.38 -1.09
C HIS A 181 -7.68 -0.91 -1.42
N PHE A 182 -6.88 -0.60 -0.40
CA PHE A 182 -5.48 -0.19 -0.56
C PHE A 182 -4.61 -1.37 -1.05
N MET A 183 -4.72 -2.52 -0.40
CA MET A 183 -3.92 -3.71 -0.71
C MET A 183 -4.30 -4.36 -2.05
N MET A 184 -5.56 -4.26 -2.49
CA MET A 184 -5.98 -4.82 -3.78
C MET A 184 -5.53 -3.99 -4.98
N ASN A 185 -5.09 -2.74 -4.78
CA ASN A 185 -4.65 -1.88 -5.88
C ASN A 185 -3.12 -1.87 -6.01
N GLU A 186 -2.60 -2.49 -7.06
CA GLU A 186 -1.15 -2.62 -7.31
C GLU A 186 -0.44 -1.28 -7.57
N ASN A 187 -1.19 -0.23 -7.94
CA ASN A 187 -0.65 1.10 -8.17
C ASN A 187 -0.46 1.89 -6.86
N LEU A 188 -0.83 1.34 -5.70
CA LEU A 188 -0.58 1.96 -4.40
C LEU A 188 0.55 1.25 -3.65
N PHE A 189 1.57 2.00 -3.26
CA PHE A 189 2.62 1.55 -2.35
C PHE A 189 2.44 2.17 -0.95
N LEU A 190 2.29 1.32 0.07
CA LEU A 190 2.19 1.75 1.46
C LEU A 190 3.60 1.80 2.06
N LYS A 191 4.15 3.00 2.20
CA LYS A 191 5.55 3.21 2.61
C LYS A 191 5.74 3.08 4.12
N ASN A 192 5.13 4.00 4.86
CA ASN A 192 5.09 3.99 6.32
C ASN A 192 3.63 4.12 6.74
N PHE A 193 3.06 3.13 7.42
CA PHE A 193 1.65 3.17 7.80
C PHE A 193 1.51 2.95 9.31
N THR A 194 1.49 4.05 10.06
CA THR A 194 1.26 4.01 11.51
C THR A 194 -0.23 3.85 11.80
N GLY A 195 -0.60 2.87 12.62
CA GLY A 195 -1.97 2.68 13.08
C GLY A 195 -2.23 1.26 13.54
N HIS A 196 -3.48 1.00 13.91
CA HIS A 196 -3.98 -0.35 14.17
C HIS A 196 -5.29 -0.58 13.41
N PHE A 197 -5.80 -1.81 13.40
CA PHE A 197 -7.11 -2.06 12.82
C PHE A 197 -8.21 -1.56 13.77
N CYS A 198 -9.28 -0.99 13.20
CA CYS A 198 -10.43 -0.59 14.00
C CYS A 198 -11.10 -1.82 14.61
N LYS A 199 -11.63 -1.68 15.83
CA LYS A 199 -12.52 -2.70 16.42
C LYS A 199 -13.72 -2.88 15.49
N GLN A 200 -13.94 -4.10 15.04
CA GLN A 200 -15.07 -4.40 14.18
C GLN A 200 -16.33 -4.51 15.04
N PRO A 201 -17.44 -3.83 14.71
CA PRO A 201 -18.73 -4.24 15.25
C PRO A 201 -18.98 -5.68 14.76
N GLY A 202 -19.35 -6.59 15.66
CA GLY A 202 -19.31 -8.04 15.42
C GLY A 202 -19.88 -8.55 14.08
N LYS A 203 -19.40 -9.74 13.68
CA LYS A 203 -19.74 -10.52 12.47
C LYS A 203 -19.97 -9.69 11.20
N TYR A 204 -18.90 -9.08 10.68
CA TYR A 204 -18.79 -8.81 9.25
C TYR A 204 -18.77 -10.11 8.45
N CYS A 205 -19.38 -10.11 7.26
CA CYS A 205 -19.58 -11.26 6.39
C CYS A 205 -18.25 -11.82 5.84
N ALA A 206 -17.67 -12.77 6.57
CA ALA A 206 -16.97 -13.99 6.16
C ALA A 206 -16.23 -14.54 7.40
N ASP A 207 -16.99 -15.02 8.39
CA ASP A 207 -16.52 -15.67 9.63
C ASP A 207 -15.17 -15.17 10.18
N VAL A 208 -15.06 -13.91 10.61
CA VAL A 208 -13.83 -13.41 11.26
C VAL A 208 -13.55 -14.23 12.52
N CYS A 209 -12.40 -14.91 12.57
CA CYS A 209 -11.94 -15.65 13.74
C CYS A 209 -11.15 -14.71 14.67
N GLU A 210 -11.77 -14.29 15.77
CA GLU A 210 -11.06 -13.71 16.91
C GLU A 210 -10.61 -14.85 17.82
N ILE A 211 -9.29 -15.10 17.88
CA ILE A 211 -8.67 -16.21 18.63
C ILE A 211 -8.97 -16.18 20.14
N GLU A 212 -9.47 -15.06 20.67
CA GLU A 212 -9.84 -14.92 22.09
C GLU A 212 -11.14 -15.66 22.48
N SER A 213 -11.91 -16.21 21.54
CA SER A 213 -13.12 -16.96 21.84
C SER A 213 -12.98 -18.44 21.47
N SER A 214 -13.42 -19.31 22.37
CA SER A 214 -13.26 -20.78 22.37
C SER A 214 -13.90 -21.53 21.18
N ASN A 215 -14.32 -20.81 20.14
CA ASN A 215 -14.99 -21.31 18.95
C ASN A 215 -14.28 -20.76 17.71
N ILE A 216 -13.18 -21.40 17.31
CA ILE A 216 -12.58 -21.16 15.99
C ILE A 216 -13.62 -21.59 14.95
N TYR A 217 -14.21 -20.62 14.24
CA TYR A 217 -15.18 -20.91 13.18
C TYR A 217 -14.45 -21.50 11.97
N PHE A 218 -14.73 -22.76 11.67
CA PHE A 218 -14.31 -23.39 10.42
C PHE A 218 -15.01 -22.67 9.25
N ARG A 219 -14.23 -22.10 8.31
CA ARG A 219 -14.62 -21.30 7.10
C ARG A 219 -14.46 -19.77 7.17
N CYS A 220 -13.46 -19.32 7.91
CA CYS A 220 -13.01 -17.92 7.92
C CYS A 220 -12.29 -17.53 6.62
N GLU A 221 -12.67 -16.39 6.01
CA GLU A 221 -11.90 -15.77 4.90
C GLU A 221 -10.90 -14.72 5.42
N ILE A 222 -11.16 -14.15 6.60
CA ILE A 222 -10.38 -13.05 7.20
C ILE A 222 -10.01 -13.39 8.65
N MET A 223 -8.73 -13.62 8.92
CA MET A 223 -8.21 -13.69 10.29
C MET A 223 -7.66 -12.33 10.73
N SER A 224 -7.82 -12.01 12.02
CA SER A 224 -7.24 -10.80 12.60
C SER A 224 -6.56 -11.08 13.92
N GLY A 225 -5.45 -10.38 14.17
CA GLY A 225 -4.59 -10.57 15.32
C GLY A 225 -3.35 -11.41 14.99
N SER A 226 -2.54 -11.68 16.02
CA SER A 226 -1.34 -12.49 15.89
C SER A 226 -1.66 -13.97 15.84
N ILE A 227 -1.52 -14.56 14.65
CA ILE A 227 -1.83 -15.96 14.40
C ILE A 227 -0.57 -16.79 14.65
N VAL A 228 -0.60 -17.64 15.67
CA VAL A 228 0.50 -18.57 15.97
C VAL A 228 0.05 -19.98 15.67
N VAL A 229 0.79 -20.71 14.83
CA VAL A 229 0.59 -22.13 14.54
C VAL A 229 1.76 -22.91 15.12
N ASN A 230 1.47 -23.77 16.09
CA ASN A 230 2.44 -24.61 16.78
C ASN A 230 1.86 -26.01 17.05
N SER A 231 2.63 -26.86 17.73
CA SER A 231 2.22 -28.23 18.06
C SER A 231 1.01 -28.32 19.01
N GLU A 232 0.69 -27.26 19.76
CA GLU A 232 -0.39 -27.21 20.73
C GLU A 232 -1.74 -26.79 20.12
N ASN A 233 -1.74 -26.13 18.95
CA ASN A 233 -2.94 -25.52 18.37
C ASN A 233 -3.18 -25.89 16.89
N GLN A 234 -2.96 -27.16 16.55
CA GLN A 234 -3.05 -27.69 15.19
C GLN A 234 -4.39 -27.40 14.48
N LEU A 235 -5.50 -27.23 15.20
CA LEU A 235 -6.79 -26.86 14.60
C LEU A 235 -6.78 -25.50 13.88
N ILE A 236 -5.85 -24.59 14.23
CA ILE A 236 -5.66 -23.32 13.52
C ILE A 236 -5.18 -23.58 12.09
N SER A 237 -4.37 -24.62 11.88
CA SER A 237 -3.88 -24.99 10.54
C SER A 237 -5.01 -25.41 9.60
N ASP A 238 -6.06 -26.07 10.11
CA ASP A 238 -7.24 -26.40 9.32
C ASP A 238 -8.04 -25.16 8.92
N ALA A 239 -8.14 -24.18 9.82
CA ALA A 239 -8.84 -22.92 9.55
C ALA A 239 -8.13 -22.07 8.49
N LEU A 240 -6.79 -22.08 8.45
CA LEU A 240 -5.98 -21.34 7.49
C LEU A 240 -6.25 -21.74 6.03
N ASN A 241 -6.79 -22.94 5.78
CA ASN A 241 -7.05 -23.45 4.43
C ASN A 241 -8.07 -22.61 3.64
N THR A 242 -8.95 -21.87 4.31
CA THR A 242 -9.94 -20.98 3.67
C THR A 242 -9.61 -19.50 3.78
N VAL A 243 -8.59 -19.15 4.57
CA VAL A 243 -8.24 -17.75 4.88
C VAL A 243 -7.55 -17.12 3.68
N LYS A 244 -8.08 -15.98 3.24
CA LYS A 244 -7.48 -15.16 2.19
C LYS A 244 -6.77 -13.93 2.72
N TRP A 245 -7.22 -13.41 3.86
CA TRP A 245 -6.69 -12.21 4.49
C TRP A 245 -6.24 -12.48 5.92
N ILE A 246 -5.05 -12.00 6.26
CA ILE A 246 -4.59 -11.88 7.65
C ILE A 246 -4.36 -10.40 7.95
N PHE A 247 -5.16 -9.84 8.85
CA PHE A 247 -4.96 -8.51 9.44
C PHE A 247 -4.22 -8.65 10.77
N GLY A 248 -2.91 -8.82 10.68
CA GLY A 248 -1.97 -9.16 11.74
C GLY A 248 -0.75 -9.88 11.17
N ASN A 249 -0.02 -10.57 12.03
CA ASN A 249 1.13 -11.40 11.66
C ASN A 249 0.79 -12.89 11.74
N LEU A 250 1.49 -13.68 10.93
CA LEU A 250 1.42 -15.15 10.93
C LEU A 250 2.76 -15.72 11.37
N LYS A 251 2.75 -16.51 12.45
CA LYS A 251 3.92 -17.22 12.96
C LYS A 251 3.68 -18.73 12.95
N ILE A 252 4.53 -19.47 12.26
CA ILE A 252 4.54 -20.94 12.26
C ILE A 252 5.78 -21.36 13.05
N GLU A 253 5.58 -21.88 14.25
CA GLU A 253 6.69 -22.22 15.14
C GLU A 253 6.56 -23.59 15.80
N ASN A 254 7.69 -24.27 15.98
CA ASN A 254 7.79 -25.49 16.78
C ASN A 254 6.67 -26.53 16.49
N THR A 255 6.30 -26.66 15.21
CA THR A 255 5.33 -27.67 14.76
C THR A 255 6.03 -29.02 14.57
N ASN A 256 5.24 -30.10 14.62
CA ASN A 256 5.68 -31.46 14.25
C ASN A 256 5.24 -31.80 12.81
N MET A 257 4.94 -30.79 12.00
CA MET A 257 4.49 -30.99 10.62
C MET A 257 5.71 -31.15 9.73
N THR A 258 5.69 -32.17 8.87
CA THR A 258 6.73 -32.35 7.85
C THR A 258 6.48 -31.49 6.62
N LYS A 259 5.22 -31.20 6.33
CA LYS A 259 4.78 -30.36 5.21
C LYS A 259 3.68 -29.41 5.65
N PHE A 260 3.70 -28.18 5.14
CA PHE A 260 2.70 -27.16 5.44
C PHE A 260 2.08 -26.58 4.16
N HIS A 261 0.94 -27.12 3.75
CA HIS A 261 0.23 -26.75 2.52
C HIS A 261 -1.17 -26.18 2.77
N VAL A 262 -1.41 -25.65 3.97
CA VAL A 262 -2.72 -25.12 4.37
C VAL A 262 -2.88 -23.63 4.09
N LEU A 263 -1.91 -22.98 3.43
CA LEU A 263 -1.95 -21.56 3.05
C LEU A 263 -2.34 -21.37 1.58
N ASN A 264 -3.01 -22.35 0.98
CA ASN A 264 -3.37 -22.30 -0.44
C ASN A 264 -4.30 -21.14 -0.76
N SER A 265 -5.18 -20.74 0.15
CA SER A 265 -6.10 -19.63 -0.07
C SER A 265 -5.52 -18.26 0.30
N LEU A 266 -4.37 -18.20 0.97
CA LEU A 266 -3.84 -16.95 1.52
C LEU A 266 -3.39 -16.03 0.39
N GLU A 267 -4.00 -14.84 0.30
CA GLU A 267 -3.72 -13.84 -0.72
C GLU A 267 -3.01 -12.60 -0.16
N TYR A 268 -3.35 -12.20 1.08
CA TYR A 268 -2.87 -10.96 1.68
C TYR A 268 -2.53 -11.12 3.16
N VAL A 269 -1.41 -10.53 3.57
CA VAL A 269 -1.02 -10.38 4.99
C VAL A 269 -0.67 -8.93 5.26
N VAL A 270 -1.29 -8.33 6.27
CA VAL A 270 -1.09 -6.92 6.63
C VAL A 270 -0.77 -6.82 8.12
N SER A 271 0.50 -6.58 8.43
CA SER A 271 0.97 -6.31 9.78
C SER A 271 1.24 -4.81 9.94
N LEU A 272 0.50 -4.14 10.82
CA LEU A 272 0.72 -2.72 11.13
C LEU A 272 1.54 -2.50 12.41
N ASP A 273 1.79 -3.58 13.15
CA ASP A 273 2.67 -3.57 14.31
C ASP A 273 4.15 -3.61 13.90
N ASN A 274 5.03 -3.50 14.89
CA ASN A 274 6.49 -3.61 14.67
C ASN A 274 6.94 -5.08 14.63
N SER A 275 6.24 -5.92 13.87
CA SER A 275 6.58 -7.33 13.66
C SER A 275 6.70 -7.68 12.18
N ASN A 276 7.42 -8.76 11.89
CA ASN A 276 7.47 -9.29 10.53
C ASN A 276 6.08 -9.86 10.20
N ALA A 277 5.64 -9.72 8.96
CA ALA A 277 4.31 -10.18 8.57
C ALA A 277 4.17 -11.71 8.63
N ILE A 278 5.21 -12.44 8.21
CA ILE A 278 5.25 -13.89 8.23
C ILE A 278 6.56 -14.38 8.86
N GLU A 279 6.45 -15.26 9.84
CA GLU A 279 7.58 -15.88 10.54
C GLU A 279 7.44 -17.40 10.52
N ILE A 280 8.51 -18.11 10.14
CA ILE A 280 8.59 -19.58 10.15
C ILE A 280 9.83 -19.96 10.95
N VAL A 281 9.67 -20.40 12.19
CA VAL A 281 10.78 -20.49 13.14
C VAL A 281 10.81 -21.80 13.92
N GLY A 282 11.97 -22.46 14.01
CA GLY A 282 12.15 -23.59 14.93
C GLY A 282 11.45 -24.90 14.52
N ASN A 283 10.92 -25.01 13.30
CA ASN A 283 10.21 -26.21 12.85
C ASN A 283 11.21 -27.28 12.37
N ARG A 284 11.63 -28.16 13.28
CA ARG A 284 12.72 -29.14 13.05
C ARG A 284 12.36 -30.25 12.06
N GLU A 285 11.07 -30.57 11.92
CA GLU A 285 10.59 -31.63 11.02
C GLU A 285 10.05 -31.09 9.70
N LEU A 286 9.76 -29.80 9.63
CA LEU A 286 9.17 -29.15 8.47
C LEU A 286 10.20 -29.05 7.36
N VAL A 287 9.95 -29.72 6.24
CA VAL A 287 10.84 -29.72 5.06
C VAL A 287 10.22 -29.03 3.85
N GLU A 288 8.91 -28.74 3.89
CA GLU A 288 8.17 -28.20 2.74
C GLU A 288 7.07 -27.23 3.20
N ILE A 289 6.97 -26.05 2.57
CA ILE A 289 5.88 -25.09 2.79
C ILE A 289 5.39 -24.46 1.49
N SER A 290 4.09 -24.28 1.33
CA SER A 290 3.53 -23.64 0.12
C SER A 290 2.57 -22.51 0.47
N ILE A 291 2.76 -21.35 -0.18
CA ILE A 291 1.89 -20.16 -0.10
C ILE A 291 1.57 -19.66 -1.52
N PRO A 292 0.95 -20.50 -2.38
CA PRO A 292 0.98 -20.33 -3.83
C PRO A 292 0.20 -19.12 -4.35
N ASN A 293 -0.77 -18.60 -3.59
CA ASN A 293 -1.66 -17.53 -4.00
C ASN A 293 -1.34 -16.19 -3.32
N LEU A 294 -0.20 -16.07 -2.62
CA LEU A 294 0.17 -14.83 -1.95
C LEU A 294 0.40 -13.71 -2.98
N LYS A 295 -0.47 -12.70 -2.93
CA LYS A 295 -0.41 -11.56 -3.85
C LYS A 295 0.45 -10.44 -3.29
N ARG A 296 0.16 -10.00 -2.06
CA ARG A 296 0.84 -8.86 -1.43
C ARG A 296 0.94 -9.00 0.08
N VAL A 297 2.04 -8.51 0.62
CA VAL A 297 2.31 -8.41 2.05
C VAL A 297 2.63 -6.97 2.40
N GLN A 298 2.11 -6.50 3.53
CA GLN A 298 2.44 -5.21 4.12
C GLN A 298 2.96 -5.42 5.54
N THR A 299 4.07 -4.76 5.87
CA THR A 299 4.61 -4.67 7.23
C THR A 299 5.24 -3.29 7.45
N ASN A 300 5.35 -2.84 8.69
CA ASN A 300 6.18 -1.69 9.06
C ASN A 300 7.66 -2.06 9.33
N GLN A 301 8.00 -3.35 9.25
CA GLN A 301 9.37 -3.84 9.31
C GLN A 301 9.96 -3.95 7.91
N LYS A 302 11.29 -3.82 7.80
CA LYS A 302 11.99 -4.10 6.52
C LYS A 302 11.87 -5.56 6.09
N ARG A 303 11.63 -6.47 7.04
CA ARG A 303 11.55 -7.91 6.79
C ARG A 303 10.08 -8.33 6.79
N TRP A 304 9.55 -8.66 5.62
CA TRP A 304 8.18 -9.17 5.54
C TRP A 304 8.12 -10.67 5.87
N LEU A 305 9.19 -11.41 5.53
CA LEU A 305 9.33 -12.83 5.81
C LEU A 305 10.62 -13.11 6.60
N GLN A 306 10.50 -13.94 7.64
CA GLN A 306 11.63 -14.52 8.34
C GLN A 306 11.50 -16.05 8.42
N ILE A 307 12.52 -16.75 7.96
CA ILE A 307 12.67 -18.20 8.09
C ILE A 307 13.93 -18.46 8.89
N GLN A 308 13.82 -19.10 10.06
CA GLN A 308 14.99 -19.29 10.92
C GLN A 308 14.95 -20.58 11.74
N GLY A 309 16.05 -21.33 11.73
CA GLY A 309 16.25 -22.46 12.65
C GLY A 309 15.26 -23.61 12.42
N ASN A 310 14.81 -23.78 11.18
CA ASN A 310 13.97 -24.90 10.75
C ASN A 310 14.86 -26.06 10.27
N ASN A 311 14.25 -27.12 9.74
CA ASN A 311 14.99 -28.18 9.05
C ASN A 311 15.80 -27.62 7.87
N GLU A 312 17.06 -28.05 7.71
CA GLU A 312 17.93 -27.58 6.61
C GLU A 312 17.31 -27.80 5.22
N LYS A 313 16.55 -28.88 5.03
CA LYS A 313 15.87 -29.15 3.76
C LYS A 313 14.79 -28.11 3.43
N LEU A 314 14.18 -27.46 4.43
CA LEU A 314 13.23 -26.39 4.19
C LEU A 314 13.93 -25.20 3.55
N THR A 315 15.11 -24.83 4.07
CA THR A 315 15.92 -23.72 3.56
C THR A 315 16.28 -23.95 2.09
N ASP A 316 16.75 -25.15 1.74
CA ASP A 316 17.01 -25.51 0.34
C ASP A 316 15.75 -25.39 -0.52
N PHE A 317 14.62 -25.88 -0.02
CA PHE A 317 13.34 -25.86 -0.73
C PHE A 317 12.79 -24.45 -0.99
N VAL A 318 12.91 -23.52 -0.02
CA VAL A 318 12.36 -22.15 -0.16
C VAL A 318 13.26 -21.25 -1.03
N ILE A 319 14.57 -21.46 -1.02
CA ILE A 319 15.51 -20.67 -1.85
C ILE A 319 15.33 -20.99 -3.33
N GLU A 320 14.90 -22.21 -3.67
CA GLU A 320 14.57 -22.59 -5.05
C GLU A 320 13.28 -21.95 -5.58
N GLN A 321 12.54 -21.21 -4.76
CA GLN A 321 11.25 -20.61 -5.12
C GLN A 321 11.28 -19.09 -5.07
N ASP A 322 11.16 -18.46 -6.25
CA ASP A 322 11.20 -17.01 -6.43
C ASP A 322 10.21 -16.25 -5.52
N GLN A 323 9.06 -16.85 -5.20
CA GLN A 323 8.05 -16.21 -4.35
C GLN A 323 8.56 -15.84 -2.95
N PHE A 324 9.42 -16.67 -2.35
CA PHE A 324 9.91 -16.46 -0.99
C PHE A 324 11.07 -15.45 -0.94
N CYS A 325 11.82 -15.28 -2.03
CA CYS A 325 12.89 -14.29 -2.13
C CYS A 325 12.51 -13.03 -2.92
N LYS A 326 11.22 -12.80 -3.19
CA LYS A 326 10.74 -11.60 -3.88
C LYS A 326 10.94 -10.35 -3.00
N THR A 327 11.73 -9.40 -3.48
CA THR A 327 11.81 -8.05 -2.91
C THR A 327 10.56 -7.26 -3.30
N LEU A 328 9.83 -6.72 -2.33
CA LEU A 328 8.72 -5.80 -2.60
C LEU A 328 9.28 -4.38 -2.55
N THR A 329 9.16 -3.62 -3.64
CA THR A 329 9.76 -2.29 -3.75
C THR A 329 8.76 -1.26 -4.27
N ASN A 330 9.00 0.02 -3.93
CA ASN A 330 8.38 1.12 -4.67
C ASN A 330 8.98 1.21 -6.09
N TYR A 331 8.37 1.99 -6.98
CA TYR A 331 8.78 2.10 -8.38
C TYR A 331 10.24 2.56 -8.58
N ASN A 332 10.80 3.30 -7.61
CA ASN A 332 12.19 3.74 -7.60
C ASN A 332 13.18 2.71 -7.00
N GLY A 333 12.69 1.60 -6.43
CA GLY A 333 13.52 0.58 -5.80
C GLY A 333 14.10 0.95 -4.44
N GLU A 334 13.73 2.10 -3.86
CA GLU A 334 14.31 2.65 -2.62
C GLU A 334 13.71 2.04 -1.35
N ASN A 335 12.41 1.76 -1.35
CA ASN A 335 11.70 1.23 -0.19
C ASN A 335 11.51 -0.27 -0.36
N GLN A 336 12.44 -1.05 0.20
CA GLN A 336 12.50 -2.49 0.00
C GLN A 336 12.02 -3.27 1.22
N PHE A 337 11.01 -4.11 1.03
CA PHE A 337 10.69 -5.19 1.95
C PHE A 337 11.36 -6.47 1.45
N VAL A 338 12.14 -7.10 2.33
CA VAL A 338 12.98 -8.25 2.02
C VAL A 338 12.56 -9.48 2.84
N SER A 339 13.03 -10.63 2.38
CA SER A 339 12.96 -11.89 3.12
C SER A 339 14.31 -12.22 3.74
N GLU A 340 14.29 -12.75 4.97
CA GLU A 340 15.47 -13.25 5.66
C GLU A 340 15.35 -14.75 5.88
N ILE A 341 16.33 -15.53 5.44
CA ILE A 341 16.39 -16.99 5.55
C ILE A 341 17.70 -17.37 6.23
N ASP A 342 17.60 -17.95 7.43
CA ASP A 342 18.71 -18.33 8.31
C ASP A 342 19.78 -17.24 8.48
N GLY A 343 19.31 -16.01 8.74
CA GLY A 343 20.16 -14.84 8.96
C GLY A 343 20.73 -14.21 7.70
N LYS A 344 20.37 -14.71 6.51
CA LYS A 344 20.75 -14.13 5.22
C LYS A 344 19.56 -13.45 4.57
N ILE A 345 19.74 -12.21 4.14
CA ILE A 345 18.76 -11.52 3.32
C ILE A 345 18.80 -12.13 1.92
N CYS A 346 17.63 -12.40 1.32
CA CYS A 346 17.55 -12.70 -0.10
C CYS A 346 17.98 -11.44 -0.89
N ASP A 347 19.27 -11.27 -1.14
CA ASP A 347 19.77 -10.24 -2.05
C ASP A 347 19.36 -10.60 -3.48
N GLN A 348 19.08 -9.58 -4.30
CA GLN A 348 18.93 -9.77 -5.75
C GLN A 348 20.26 -10.19 -6.37
N GLN A 349 20.61 -11.46 -6.24
CA GLN A 349 21.53 -12.16 -7.13
C GLN A 349 20.74 -13.08 -8.04
N ASN A 350 19.91 -12.51 -8.91
CA ASN A 350 19.46 -13.18 -10.12
C ASN A 350 19.39 -12.21 -11.30
N SER A 351 20.51 -11.55 -11.56
CA SER A 351 20.92 -11.15 -12.90
C SER A 351 22.45 -11.18 -13.00
N GLY A 352 22.99 -12.39 -13.12
CA GLY A 352 24.38 -12.64 -13.49
C GLY A 352 25.31 -13.10 -12.36
N GLY A 353 25.66 -14.39 -12.38
CA GLY A 353 26.95 -14.87 -11.90
C GLY A 353 27.05 -15.27 -10.42
N SER A 354 26.74 -16.55 -10.16
CA SER A 354 27.49 -17.47 -9.28
C SER A 354 28.16 -16.91 -8.00
N ASN A 355 27.63 -17.30 -6.82
CA ASN A 355 28.45 -17.81 -5.72
C ASN A 355 27.69 -18.64 -4.67
N PHE A 356 26.80 -19.54 -5.10
CA PHE A 356 26.53 -20.77 -4.36
C PHE A 356 26.87 -21.95 -5.27
N GLY A 357 27.95 -22.63 -4.95
CA GLY A 357 28.48 -23.74 -5.75
C GLY A 357 27.57 -24.95 -5.67
N ILE A 358 26.76 -25.16 -6.71
CA ILE A 358 26.25 -26.49 -7.08
C ILE A 358 26.55 -26.71 -8.55
N ILE A 359 27.38 -27.70 -8.82
CA ILE A 359 27.80 -28.15 -10.15
C ILE A 359 26.57 -28.73 -10.87
N ARG A 360 26.01 -27.99 -11.83
CA ARG A 360 25.12 -28.56 -12.86
C ARG A 360 25.95 -28.99 -14.06
N ILE A 361 26.24 -30.29 -14.17
CA ILE A 361 26.74 -30.90 -15.41
C ILE A 361 25.63 -30.80 -16.44
N SER A 362 25.75 -29.87 -17.37
CA SER A 362 24.89 -29.78 -18.54
C SER A 362 25.45 -30.68 -19.64
N ILE A 363 24.82 -31.82 -19.88
CA ILE A 363 25.08 -32.66 -21.06
C ILE A 363 24.48 -31.93 -22.26
N ILE A 364 25.33 -31.31 -23.07
CA ILE A 364 24.94 -30.72 -24.36
C ILE A 364 24.96 -31.84 -25.40
N PHE A 365 23.77 -32.22 -25.89
CA PHE A 365 23.66 -32.99 -27.14
C PHE A 365 23.93 -32.05 -28.33
N ILE A 366 25.08 -32.22 -28.96
CA ILE A 366 25.36 -31.59 -30.26
C ILE A 366 24.76 -32.49 -31.35
N PHE A 367 23.67 -32.03 -31.96
CA PHE A 367 23.22 -32.56 -33.26
C PHE A 367 24.00 -31.86 -34.37
N SER A 368 24.93 -32.57 -34.99
CA SER A 368 25.56 -32.16 -36.25
C SER A 368 24.69 -32.62 -37.43
N PHE A 369 24.09 -31.65 -38.13
CA PHE A 369 23.52 -31.86 -39.46
C PHE A 369 24.66 -31.98 -40.47
N PHE A 370 24.81 -33.15 -41.10
CA PHE A 370 25.56 -33.31 -42.34
C PHE A 370 24.61 -33.10 -43.53
N PHE A 371 24.85 -32.05 -44.32
CA PHE A 371 24.40 -31.96 -45.70
C PHE A 371 25.49 -32.59 -46.59
N THR A 372 25.15 -33.64 -47.32
CA THR A 372 25.94 -34.14 -48.45
C THR A 372 25.20 -33.84 -49.75
N ASN A 373 25.88 -33.19 -50.69
CA ASN A 373 25.62 -33.32 -52.13
C ASN A 373 26.31 -34.57 -52.67
#